data_AF-A0AA92W388-F1
#
_entry.id   AF-A0AA92W388-F1
#
_cell.length_a   1.000
_cell.length_b   1.000
_cell.length_c   1.000
_cell.angle_alpha   90.00
_cell.angle_beta   90.00
_cell.angle_gamma   90.00
#
_symmetry.space_group_name_H-M   'P 1'
#
loop_
_entity.id
_entity.type
_entity.pdbx_description
1 polymer ?
#
loop_
_entity_poly.entity_id
_entity_poly.type
_entity_poly.pdbx_seq_one_letter_code
_entity_poly.pdbx_strand_id
1 'polypeptide(L)' 'MATRNLSQDLKNEMPGAKGFSPTNLKYMSYFYKLYAPLQANRPQFADNFIEDLYIADIQRVVAQSGRR' A
#
# COMPACT_ATOMS: atom_id res chain seq x y z
N MET A 1 -11.82 -32.21 11.46
CA MET A 1 -11.36 -31.03 10.69
C MET A 1 -11.64 -29.79 11.52
N ALA A 2 -10.63 -29.25 12.23
CA ALA A 2 -10.82 -28.04 13.02
C ALA A 2 -11.04 -26.87 12.05
N THR A 3 -12.20 -26.23 12.10
CA THR A 3 -12.48 -24.98 11.39
C THR A 3 -11.57 -23.90 11.96
N ARG A 4 -10.41 -23.68 11.32
CA ARG A 4 -9.48 -22.63 11.74
C ARG A 4 -10.16 -21.29 11.54
N ASN A 5 -10.15 -20.47 12.59
CA ASN A 5 -10.72 -19.13 12.52
C ASN A 5 -9.62 -18.17 12.03
N LEU A 6 -9.96 -17.34 11.04
CA LEU A 6 -9.05 -16.38 10.41
C LEU A 6 -8.31 -15.49 11.43
N SER A 7 -8.97 -15.13 12.53
CA SER A 7 -8.38 -14.40 13.65
C SER A 7 -7.15 -15.12 14.23
N GLN A 8 -7.25 -16.43 14.46
CA GLN A 8 -6.17 -17.22 15.03
C GLN A 8 -5.06 -17.44 14.00
N ASP A 9 -5.41 -17.68 12.74
CA ASP A 9 -4.42 -17.84 11.67
C ASP A 9 -3.55 -16.59 11.55
N LEU A 10 -4.15 -15.39 11.56
CA LEU A 10 -3.41 -14.13 11.51
C LEU A 10 -2.53 -13.88 12.74
N LYS A 11 -2.99 -14.27 13.93
CA LYS A 11 -2.17 -14.17 15.16
C LYS A 11 -0.96 -15.10 15.13
N ASN A 12 -1.11 -16.27 14.50
CA ASN A 12 -0.04 -17.25 14.36
C ASN A 12 0.97 -16.82 13.30
N GLU A 13 0.48 -16.27 12.17
CA GLU A 13 1.32 -15.81 11.05
C GLU A 13 2.14 -14.57 11.44
N MET A 14 1.56 -13.67 12.24
CA MET A 14 2.18 -12.41 12.65
C MET A 14 2.20 -12.28 14.19
N PRO A 15 3.06 -13.06 14.87
CA PRO A 15 3.13 -13.02 16.32
C PRO A 15 3.62 -11.65 16.81
N GLY A 16 2.97 -11.11 17.83
CA GLY A 16 3.26 -9.78 18.39
C GLY A 16 2.50 -8.63 17.75
N ALA A 17 1.93 -8.82 16.55
CA ALA A 17 1.01 -7.85 15.96
C ALA A 17 -0.36 -7.90 16.67
N LYS A 18 -0.95 -6.72 16.91
CA LYS A 18 -2.23 -6.55 17.61
C LYS A 18 -3.34 -6.29 16.58
N GLY A 19 -4.60 -6.39 17.03
CA GLY A 19 -5.75 -6.03 16.20
C GLY A 19 -6.36 -7.18 15.38
N PHE A 20 -5.93 -8.42 15.55
CA PHE A 20 -6.58 -9.57 14.90
C PHE A 20 -7.77 -10.13 15.70
N SER A 21 -8.51 -9.30 16.42
CA SER A 21 -9.75 -9.76 17.05
C SER A 21 -10.84 -9.95 15.98
N PRO A 22 -11.77 -10.90 16.15
CA PRO A 22 -12.85 -11.11 15.17
C PRO A 22 -13.65 -9.83 14.87
N THR A 23 -13.90 -9.01 15.89
CA THR A 23 -14.58 -7.72 15.75
C THR A 23 -13.76 -6.72 14.94
N ASN A 24 -12.46 -6.60 15.21
CA ASN A 24 -11.61 -5.68 14.47
C ASN A 24 -11.48 -6.11 13.00
N LEU A 25 -11.38 -7.41 12.71
CA LEU A 25 -11.39 -7.93 11.34
C LEU A 25 -12.69 -7.61 10.59
N LYS A 26 -13.84 -7.65 11.28
CA LYS A 26 -15.10 -7.18 10.70
C LYS A 26 -15.05 -5.69 10.35
N TYR A 27 -14.51 -4.85 11.24
CA TYR A 27 -14.35 -3.42 10.96
C TYR A 27 -13.41 -3.15 9.79
N MET A 28 -12.26 -3.83 9.73
CA MET A 28 -11.32 -3.72 8.61
C MET A 28 -11.98 -4.12 7.29
N SER A 29 -12.74 -5.21 7.27
CA SER A 29 -13.49 -5.65 6.08
C SER A 29 -14.54 -4.63 5.65
N TYR A 30 -15.27 -4.05 6.61
CA TYR A 30 -16.29 -3.04 6.33
C TYR A 30 -15.69 -1.75 5.78
N PHE A 31 -14.63 -1.25 6.43
CA PHE A 31 -13.87 -0.11 5.97
C PHE A 31 -13.38 -0.29 4.53
N TYR A 32 -12.74 -1.44 4.24
CA TYR A 32 -12.26 -1.73 2.90
C TYR A 32 -13.40 -1.75 1.88
N LYS A 33 -14.52 -2.42 2.17
CA LYS A 33 -15.68 -2.47 1.26
C LYS A 33 -16.31 -1.10 1.00
N LEU A 34 -16.35 -0.23 2.01
CA LEU A 34 -16.95 1.10 1.89
C LEU A 34 -16.12 2.01 0.99
N TYR A 35 -14.78 1.94 1.10
CA TYR A 35 -13.87 2.84 0.39
C TYR A 35 -13.22 2.22 -0.86
N ALA A 36 -13.31 0.90 -1.08
CA ALA A 36 -12.75 0.26 -2.28
C ALA A 36 -13.26 0.86 -3.59
N PRO A 37 -14.55 1.23 -3.75
CA PRO A 37 -15.03 1.91 -4.96
C PRO A 37 -14.45 3.33 -5.13
N LEU A 38 -14.07 3.97 -4.04
CA LEU A 38 -13.49 5.33 -4.02
C LEU A 38 -12.00 5.30 -4.31
N GLN A 39 -11.33 4.18 -4.04
CA GLN A 39 -10.03 3.87 -4.61
C GLN A 39 -10.22 3.45 -6.07
N ALA A 40 -10.48 4.42 -6.95
CA ALA A 40 -9.99 4.29 -8.33
C ALA A 40 -8.51 3.94 -8.19
N ASN A 41 -8.11 2.78 -8.71
CA ASN A 41 -6.82 2.12 -8.55
C ASN A 41 -5.67 3.12 -8.82
N ARG A 42 -5.32 3.94 -7.82
CA ARG A 42 -4.23 4.90 -7.93
C ARG A 42 -3.00 4.12 -7.50
N PRO A 43 -2.00 3.98 -8.37
CA PRO A 43 -0.73 3.43 -7.93
C PRO A 43 -0.26 4.24 -6.72
N GLN A 44 0.28 3.54 -5.72
CA GLN A 44 0.75 4.14 -4.49
C GLN A 44 1.77 5.24 -4.81
N PHE A 45 1.96 6.21 -3.91
CA PHE A 45 2.90 7.35 -4.05
C PHE A 45 4.31 6.99 -4.56
N ALA A 46 4.73 5.72 -4.49
CA ALA A 46 5.97 5.21 -5.07
C ALA A 46 6.05 5.35 -6.60
N ASP A 47 4.95 5.28 -7.36
CA ASP A 47 4.98 5.48 -8.82
C ASP A 47 5.29 6.94 -9.18
N ASN A 48 4.68 7.90 -8.46
CA ASN A 48 4.97 9.33 -8.64
C ASN A 48 6.44 9.64 -8.31
N PHE A 49 7.02 8.93 -7.34
CA PHE A 49 8.41 9.13 -6.95
C PHE A 49 9.42 8.78 -8.06
N ILE A 50 9.12 7.75 -8.87
CA ILE A 50 9.99 7.35 -9.99
C ILE A 50 9.86 8.35 -11.15
N GLU A 51 8.63 8.81 -11.44
CA GLU A 51 8.37 9.80 -12.49
C GLU A 51 9.05 11.14 -12.18
N ASP A 52 8.92 11.63 -10.93
CA ASP A 52 9.56 12.87 -10.47
C ASP A 52 11.10 12.78 -10.55
N LEU A 53 11.68 11.63 -10.20
CA LEU A 53 13.12 11.38 -10.29
C LEU A 53 13.61 11.41 -11.75
N TYR A 54 12.88 10.76 -12.67
CA TYR A 54 13.23 10.72 -14.08
C TYR A 54 13.17 12.10 -14.73
N ILE A 55 12.14 12.90 -14.40
CA ILE A 55 12.01 14.28 -14.88
C ILE A 55 13.17 15.14 -14.39
N ALA A 56 13.52 15.03 -13.10
CA ALA A 56 14.66 15.76 -12.53
C ALA A 56 15.99 15.40 -13.20
N ASP A 57 16.20 14.12 -13.51
CA ASP A 57 17.41 13.67 -14.21
C ASP A 57 17.48 14.16 -15.65
N ILE A 58 16.38 14.15 -16.40
CA ILE A 58 16.31 14.72 -17.75
C ILE A 58 16.65 16.21 -17.72
N GLN A 59 16.05 16.97 -16.81
CA GLN A 59 16.30 18.41 -16.68
C GLN A 59 17.78 18.70 -16.38
N ARG A 60 18.42 17.88 -15.52
CA ARG A 60 19.84 17.99 -15.20
C ARG A 60 20.72 17.77 -16.44
N VAL A 61 20.42 16.75 -17.25
CA VAL A 61 21.19 16.45 -18.48
C VAL A 61 21.02 17.58 -19.52
N VAL A 62 19.81 18.09 -19.69
CA VAL A 62 19.52 19.22 -20.60
C VAL A 62 20.25 20.50 -20.16
N ALA A 63 20.32 20.78 -18.87
CA ALA A 63 21.07 21.92 -18.34
C ALA A 63 22.59 21.82 -18.56
N GLN A 64 23.13 20.59 -18.65
CA GLN A 64 24.55 20.34 -18.89
C GLN A 64 24.90 20.39 -20.39
N SER A 65 23.99 20.00 -21.28
CA SER A 65 24.22 20.05 -22.73
C SER A 65 24.20 21.46 -23.31
N GLY A 66 23.48 22.40 -22.69
CA GLY A 66 23.45 23.82 -23.08
C GLY A 66 24.63 24.67 -22.59
N ARG A 67 25.60 24.08 -21.88
CA ARG A 67 26.83 24.76 -21.40
C ARG A 67 28.08 24.41 -22.22
N ARG A 68 27.90 23.84 -23.42
CA ARG A 68 28.98 23.57 -24.38
C ARG A 68 28.90 24.50 -25.57
#